data_AF-A0AAJ2E6Z1-F1
#
_entry.id   AF-A0AAJ2E6Z1-F1
#
_cell.length_a   1.000
_cell.length_b   1.000
_cell.length_c   1.000
_cell.angle_alpha   90.00
_cell.angle_beta   90.00
_cell.angle_gamma   90.00
#
_symmetry.space_group_name_H-M   'P 1'
#
loop_
_entity.id
_entity.type
_entity.pdbx_description
1 polymer ?
#
loop_
_entity_poly.entity_id
_entity_poly.type
_entity_poly.pdbx_seq_one_letter_code
_entity_poly.pdbx_strand_id
1 'polypeptide(L)' 'MLTPEGADDTEVIVRPAAYGRWQVEIPTGHGVAVNLVDDERAAIAFAHAVRPGADIRVLPAAG' A
#
# COMPACT_ATOMS: atom_id res chain seq x y z
N MET A 1 7.99 -27.28 -8.01
CA MET A 1 8.26 -26.36 -6.89
C MET A 1 7.34 -25.17 -7.07
N LEU A 2 6.31 -25.02 -6.24
CA LEU A 2 5.52 -23.79 -6.17
C LEU A 2 6.36 -22.79 -5.38
N THR A 3 6.89 -21.77 -6.05
CA THR A 3 7.32 -20.56 -5.33
C THR A 3 6.09 -20.07 -4.58
N PRO A 4 6.12 -19.88 -3.25
CA PRO A 4 5.06 -19.12 -2.63
C PRO A 4 5.10 -17.79 -3.38
N GLU A 5 4.01 -17.44 -4.05
CA GLU A 5 3.77 -16.10 -4.58
C GLU A 5 3.73 -15.18 -3.35
N GLY A 6 4.92 -14.89 -2.82
CA GLY A 6 5.14 -13.87 -1.85
C GLY A 6 4.66 -12.62 -2.53
N ALA A 7 3.62 -12.00 -1.98
CA ALA A 7 3.53 -10.56 -2.01
C ALA A 7 4.96 -10.06 -1.81
N ASP A 8 5.52 -9.50 -2.86
CA ASP A 8 6.92 -9.09 -2.87
C ASP A 8 7.10 -8.25 -1.60
N ASP A 9 8.06 -8.56 -0.73
CA ASP A 9 8.32 -7.80 0.52
C ASP A 9 8.67 -6.31 0.24
N THR A 10 8.50 -5.88 -1.01
CA THR A 10 8.66 -4.55 -1.56
C THR A 10 7.36 -3.89 -2.03
N GLU A 11 6.25 -4.61 -2.21
CA GLU A 11 4.98 -4.06 -2.73
C GLU A 11 4.27 -3.20 -1.67
N VAL A 12 3.93 -1.95 -2.03
CA VAL A 12 3.10 -1.06 -1.21
C VAL A 12 1.66 -1.14 -1.69
N ILE A 13 0.75 -1.47 -0.78
CA ILE A 13 -0.68 -1.56 -1.10
C ILE A 13 -1.37 -0.25 -0.73
N VAL A 14 -2.04 0.36 -1.70
CA VAL A 14 -2.90 1.53 -1.49
C VAL A 14 -4.34 1.09 -1.68
N ARG A 15 -5.20 1.27 -0.68
CA ARG A 15 -6.60 0.84 -0.76
C ARG A 15 -7.55 1.82 -0.09
N PRO A 16 -8.81 1.91 -0.53
CA PRO A 16 -9.83 2.70 0.15
C PRO A 16 -10.05 2.22 1.58
N ALA A 17 -10.28 3.17 2.46
CA ALA A 17 -10.61 2.99 3.86
C ALA A 17 -11.96 3.63 4.18
N ALA A 18 -12.42 3.43 5.42
CA ALA A 18 -13.67 4.03 5.88
C ALA A 18 -13.61 5.58 5.80
N TYR A 19 -14.78 6.19 5.67
CA TYR A 19 -14.96 7.66 5.68
C TYR A 19 -14.27 8.39 4.52
N GLY A 20 -14.12 7.75 3.36
CA GLY A 20 -13.52 8.35 2.17
C GLY A 20 -12.00 8.53 2.26
N ARG A 21 -11.37 7.92 3.26
CA ARG A 21 -9.91 7.90 3.39
C ARG A 21 -9.29 6.78 2.57
N TRP A 22 -7.98 6.82 2.50
CA TRP A 22 -7.13 5.84 1.85
C TRP A 22 -6.12 5.31 2.84
N GLN A 23 -5.89 4.01 2.77
CA GLN A 23 -4.95 3.27 3.57
C GLN A 23 -3.74 2.91 2.71
N VAL A 24 -2.55 3.20 3.22
CA VAL A 24 -1.26 2.81 2.64
C VAL A 24 -0.60 1.79 3.55
N GLU A 25 -0.42 0.59 3.03
CA GLU A 25 0.22 -0.54 3.70
C GLU A 25 1.63 -0.71 3.15
N ILE A 26 2.62 -0.48 4.01
CA ILE A 26 4.03 -0.50 3.65
C ILE A 26 4.68 -1.70 4.35
N PRO A 27 5.20 -2.69 3.61
CA PRO A 27 5.95 -3.78 4.21
C PRO A 27 7.24 -3.26 4.84
N THR A 28 7.51 -3.73 6.05
CA THR A 28 8.69 -3.42 6.86
C THR A 28 9.30 -4.72 7.34
N GLY A 29 10.58 -4.71 7.76
CA GLY A 29 11.23 -5.91 8.30
C GLY A 29 10.59 -6.50 9.57
N HIS A 30 9.58 -5.85 10.14
CA HIS A 30 8.86 -6.28 11.34
C HIS A 30 7.35 -6.52 11.12
N GLY A 31 6.86 -6.43 9.88
CA GLY A 31 5.43 -6.53 9.55
C GLY A 31 4.98 -5.41 8.62
N VAL A 32 3.72 -4.99 8.69
CA VAL A 32 3.15 -3.96 7.79
C VAL A 32 2.88 -2.67 8.57
N ALA A 33 3.47 -1.56 8.11
CA ALA A 33 3.13 -0.23 8.60
C ALA A 33 1.91 0.31 7.84
N VAL A 34 0.87 0.71 8.57
CA VAL A 34 -0.39 1.18 7.99
C VAL A 34 -0.53 2.68 8.24
N ASN A 35 -0.70 3.46 7.17
CA ASN A 35 -0.95 4.90 7.24
C ASN A 35 -2.30 5.24 6.61
N LEU A 36 -3.03 6.17 7.23
CA LEU A 36 -4.28 6.69 6.69
C LEU A 36 -4.06 8.10 6.15
N VAL A 37 -4.58 8.36 4.96
CA VAL A 37 -4.51 9.64 4.27
C VAL A 37 -5.88 9.95 3.65
N ASP A 38 -6.16 11.23 3.45
CA ASP A 38 -7.52 11.66 3.10
C ASP A 38 -7.86 11.54 1.60
N ASP A 39 -6.88 11.21 0.74
CA ASP A 39 -7.05 11.18 -0.72
C ASP A 39 -6.17 10.10 -1.39
N GLU A 40 -6.61 9.61 -2.54
CA GLU A 40 -5.92 8.57 -3.34
C GLU A 40 -4.56 9.08 -3.85
N ARG A 41 -4.52 10.29 -4.41
CA ARG A 41 -3.28 10.85 -4.96
C ARG A 41 -2.30 11.15 -3.84
N ALA A 42 -2.79 11.62 -2.70
CA ALA A 42 -1.98 11.76 -1.49
C ALA A 42 -1.41 10.42 -1.01
N ALA A 43 -2.18 9.33 -1.09
CA ALA A 43 -1.76 7.98 -0.76
C ALA A 43 -0.64 7.46 -1.67
N ILE A 44 -0.81 7.63 -2.98
CA ILE A 44 0.18 7.22 -3.98
C ILE A 44 1.46 8.05 -3.84
N ALA A 45 1.34 9.37 -3.68
CA ALA A 45 2.47 10.26 -3.47
C ALA A 45 3.24 9.91 -2.17
N PHE A 46 2.51 9.61 -1.09
CA PHE A 46 3.09 9.17 0.17
C PHE A 46 3.83 7.84 0.02
N ALA A 47 3.21 6.85 -0.63
CA ALA A 47 3.82 5.56 -0.91
C ALA A 47 5.16 5.70 -1.67
N HIS A 48 5.17 6.51 -2.74
CA HIS A 48 6.39 6.81 -3.49
C HIS A 48 7.45 7.54 -2.67
N ALA A 49 7.04 8.47 -1.80
CA ALA A 49 7.96 9.23 -0.96
C ALA A 49 8.63 8.36 0.10
N VAL A 50 7.89 7.43 0.70
CA VAL A 50 8.39 6.56 1.77
C VAL A 50 9.23 5.40 1.21
N ARG A 51 8.84 4.83 0.07
CA ARG A 51 9.54 3.72 -0.59
C ARG A 51 9.79 4.04 -2.06
N PRO A 52 10.81 4.87 -2.36
CA PRO A 52 11.17 5.15 -3.74
C PRO A 52 11.63 3.85 -4.42
N GLY A 53 10.90 3.45 -5.46
CA GLY A 53 11.18 2.23 -6.23
C GLY A 53 10.37 0.98 -5.82
N ALA A 54 9.48 1.09 -4.82
CA ALA A 54 8.49 0.04 -4.57
C ALA A 54 7.46 -0.03 -5.69
N ASP A 55 6.97 -1.23 -5.98
CA ASP A 55 5.76 -1.41 -6.77
C ASP A 55 4.55 -0.96 -5.94
N ILE A 56 3.69 -0.14 -6.51
CA ILE A 56 2.52 0.40 -5.82
C ILE A 56 1.27 -0.21 -6.44
N ARG A 57 0.59 -1.02 -5.65
CA ARG A 57 -0.67 -1.64 -6.03
C ARG A 57 -1.85 -0.90 -5.43
N VAL A 58 -2.65 -0.29 -6.30
CA VAL A 58 -3.90 0.36 -5.91
C VAL A 58 -5.05 -0.64 -5.99
N LEU A 59 -5.71 -0.91 -4.86
CA LEU A 59 -6.89 -1.77 -4.81
C LEU A 59 -8.17 -0.94 -5.03
N PRO A 60 -9.17 -1.48 -5.73
CA PRO A 60 -10.45 -0.79 -5.91
C PRO A 60 -11.22 -0.72 -4.59
N ALA A 61 -12.12 0.27 -4.48
CA ALA A 61 -13.10 0.29 -3.40
C ALA A 61 -13.98 -0.95 -3.53
N ALA A 62 -14.06 -1.76 -2.47
CA ALA A 62 -15.11 -2.76 -2.37
C ALA A 62 -16.43 -1.99 -2.28
N GLY A 63 -17.16 -1.95 -3.40
CA GLY A 63 -18.48 -1.32 -3.51
C GLY A 63 -19.55 -2.05 -2.73
#